data_AF-M0DZH0-F1
#
_entry.id   AF-M0DZH0-F1
#
_cell.length_a   1.000
_cell.length_b   1.000
_cell.length_c   1.000
_cell.angle_alpha   90.00
_cell.angle_beta   90.00
_cell.angle_gamma   90.00
#
_symmetry.space_group_name_H-M   'P 1'
#
loop_
_entity.id
_entity.type
_entity.pdbx_description
1 polymer ?
#
loop_
_entity_poly.entity_id
_entity_poly.type
_entity_poly.pdbx_seq_one_letter_code
_entity_poly.pdbx_strand_id
1 'polypeptide(L)'
;MSGSDSGVDTDAADTDAADTDAVSKPATDGGFGRDRPPRSDGRLDSERRQGTPYTESQVIMSTVKIVTPFAFTYGLFVTFHGGGSPGGGFQGGAIVAAVVFMIAFAFGIEATRQWLANTVVVALAVGGALVFAGIGLVPVALGGAFLQYELLPIPDPVKYGMEGVEILGIGTIVAGVLMGLFFVLAKGFSDAGGFADADAFDDEVGDGTDGDGEPTDAESLDGESNPGGPAAADGGEP
;
A
#
# COMPACT_ATOMS: atom_id res chain seq x y z
N MET A 1 36.88 71.53 -11.93
CA MET A 1 37.14 71.07 -13.32
C MET A 1 36.05 70.07 -13.65
N SER A 2 35.23 70.10 -14.70
CA SER A 2 34.98 70.96 -15.88
C SER A 2 34.67 69.99 -17.04
N GLY A 3 33.71 70.30 -17.93
CA GLY A 3 33.23 69.38 -19.00
C GLY A 3 32.04 68.53 -18.53
N SER A 4 30.79 68.62 -19.00
CA SER A 4 30.13 69.28 -20.16
C SER A 4 30.43 68.73 -21.55
N ASP A 5 29.45 68.01 -22.12
CA ASP A 5 29.12 67.91 -23.56
C ASP A 5 27.62 67.53 -23.65
N SER A 6 26.63 68.30 -24.13
CA SER A 6 26.24 68.88 -25.46
C SER A 6 25.73 67.90 -26.55
N GLY A 7 24.63 68.30 -27.22
CA GLY A 7 23.96 67.59 -28.34
C GLY A 7 22.48 67.24 -28.04
N VAL A 8 21.43 68.02 -28.36
CA VAL A 8 20.96 68.59 -29.66
C VAL A 8 20.44 67.45 -30.57
N ASP A 9 19.20 67.38 -31.08
CA ASP A 9 18.28 68.41 -31.63
C ASP A 9 16.78 68.21 -31.29
N THR A 10 15.93 69.20 -31.67
CA THR A 10 14.46 69.21 -31.59
C THR A 10 13.75 68.90 -32.92
N ASP A 11 12.40 68.94 -32.88
CA ASP A 11 11.40 69.03 -33.98
C ASP A 11 10.58 67.73 -34.21
N ALA A 12 9.25 67.76 -34.39
CA ALA A 12 8.33 68.89 -34.61
C ALA A 12 6.93 68.68 -33.96
N ALA A 13 6.31 69.82 -33.57
CA ALA A 13 4.95 70.29 -33.91
C ALA A 13 3.74 69.31 -33.76
N ASP A 14 2.77 69.59 -32.86
CA ASP A 14 1.51 70.35 -33.10
C ASP A 14 0.40 69.50 -33.79
N THR A 15 -0.94 69.63 -33.62
CA THR A 15 -1.92 70.41 -32.82
C THR A 15 -3.28 69.64 -32.93
N ASP A 16 -4.42 69.87 -32.25
CA ASP A 16 -4.93 70.85 -31.26
C ASP A 16 -6.07 70.20 -30.40
N ALA A 17 -6.80 71.00 -29.60
CA ALA A 17 -8.26 71.01 -29.29
C ALA A 17 -9.09 69.69 -29.25
N ALA A 18 -9.85 69.36 -28.19
CA ALA A 18 -11.07 70.01 -27.67
C ALA A 18 -12.27 69.98 -28.67
N ASP A 19 -13.54 69.78 -28.30
CA ASP A 19 -14.21 69.79 -26.98
C ASP A 19 -15.51 68.93 -26.98
N THR A 20 -16.28 68.98 -25.88
CA THR A 20 -17.60 68.33 -25.61
C THR A 20 -18.71 68.50 -26.68
N ASP A 21 -19.64 67.52 -26.80
CA ASP A 21 -20.97 67.58 -26.13
C ASP A 21 -21.96 66.40 -26.45
N ALA A 22 -23.06 66.33 -25.70
CA ALA A 22 -24.06 65.24 -25.70
C ALA A 22 -25.25 65.41 -26.68
N VAL A 23 -26.06 64.36 -26.90
CA VAL A 23 -27.54 64.37 -27.15
C VAL A 23 -28.11 62.93 -27.25
N SER A 24 -29.44 62.74 -27.16
CA SER A 24 -30.11 61.48 -26.73
C SER A 24 -31.19 60.90 -27.69
N LYS A 25 -31.22 59.55 -27.84
CA LYS A 25 -32.41 58.65 -28.09
C LYS A 25 -33.22 58.82 -29.41
N PRO A 26 -34.24 57.97 -29.78
CA PRO A 26 -34.66 56.62 -29.29
C PRO A 26 -34.97 55.53 -30.39
N ALA A 27 -35.24 54.27 -29.96
CA ALA A 27 -36.12 53.23 -30.58
C ALA A 27 -35.73 52.62 -31.97
N THR A 28 -36.12 51.42 -32.42
CA THR A 28 -36.92 50.25 -31.93
C THR A 28 -36.31 48.96 -32.51
N ASP A 29 -36.42 47.81 -31.83
CA ASP A 29 -37.04 46.61 -32.45
C ASP A 29 -37.28 45.46 -31.45
N GLY A 30 -38.32 44.66 -31.72
CA GLY A 30 -38.77 43.57 -30.83
C GLY A 30 -38.34 42.18 -31.31
N GLY A 31 -37.82 41.36 -30.40
CA GLY A 31 -37.51 39.95 -30.65
C GLY A 31 -37.63 39.11 -29.39
N PHE A 32 -38.58 38.17 -29.36
CA PHE A 32 -38.77 37.22 -28.25
C PHE A 32 -37.67 36.13 -28.25
N GLY A 33 -36.46 36.50 -27.84
CA GLY A 33 -35.42 35.55 -27.45
C GLY A 33 -35.74 34.98 -26.07
N ARG A 34 -36.11 33.70 -25.98
CA ARG A 34 -36.24 33.03 -24.67
C ARG A 34 -34.85 32.76 -24.11
N ASP A 35 -34.56 33.26 -22.92
CA ASP A 35 -33.40 32.85 -22.15
C ASP A 35 -33.47 31.33 -21.89
N ARG A 36 -32.69 30.57 -22.65
CA ARG A 36 -32.35 29.19 -22.32
C ARG A 36 -31.05 29.25 -21.53
N PRO A 37 -31.05 28.95 -20.21
CA PRO A 37 -29.79 28.74 -19.52
C PRO A 37 -29.04 27.59 -20.22
N PRO A 38 -27.71 27.67 -20.36
CA PRO A 38 -26.94 26.56 -20.91
C PRO A 38 -27.20 25.32 -20.05
N ARG A 39 -27.52 24.19 -20.70
CA ARG A 39 -27.53 22.91 -20.01
C ARG A 39 -26.09 22.64 -19.59
N SER A 40 -25.83 22.69 -18.29
CA SER A 40 -24.63 22.10 -17.72
C SER A 40 -24.78 20.59 -17.83
N ASP A 41 -24.26 20.02 -18.92
CA ASP A 41 -24.22 18.57 -19.08
C ASP A 41 -23.41 18.00 -17.92
N GLY A 42 -24.08 17.24 -17.04
CA GLY A 42 -23.56 16.71 -15.79
C GLY A 42 -22.57 15.56 -15.97
N ARG A 43 -21.59 15.73 -16.85
CA ARG A 43 -20.59 14.72 -17.26
C ARG A 43 -19.19 15.00 -16.67
N LEU A 44 -19.10 15.85 -15.64
CA LEU A 44 -17.84 16.26 -14.99
C LEU A 44 -17.76 15.89 -13.50
N ASP A 45 -18.18 14.67 -13.14
CA ASP A 45 -17.95 14.12 -11.78
C ASP A 45 -17.48 12.65 -11.75
N SER A 46 -17.40 11.96 -12.90
CA SER A 46 -16.95 10.56 -12.98
C SER A 46 -15.51 10.36 -12.48
N GLU A 47 -14.62 11.32 -12.75
CA GLU A 47 -13.19 11.29 -12.37
C GLU A 47 -12.95 11.50 -10.87
N ARG A 48 -13.99 11.81 -10.07
CA ARG A 48 -13.88 11.86 -8.60
C ARG A 48 -14.31 10.57 -7.90
N ARG A 49 -14.62 9.51 -8.65
CA ARG A 49 -15.07 8.21 -8.10
C ARG A 49 -14.09 7.06 -8.28
N GLN A 50 -12.88 7.31 -8.76
CA GLN A 50 -11.74 6.42 -8.51
C GLN A 50 -11.16 6.79 -7.16
N GLY A 51 -11.56 6.03 -6.13
CA GLY A 51 -11.14 6.26 -4.76
C GLY A 51 -9.63 6.13 -4.61
N THR A 52 -9.06 6.89 -3.67
CA THR A 52 -7.64 6.81 -3.31
C THR A 52 -7.25 5.33 -3.10
N PRO A 53 -6.18 4.81 -3.75
CA PRO A 53 -5.77 3.40 -3.63
C PRO A 53 -5.43 2.93 -2.20
N TYR A 54 -5.41 3.85 -1.24
CA TYR A 54 -5.41 3.57 0.19
C TYR A 54 -6.52 4.39 0.87
N THR A 55 -7.72 3.83 0.96
CA THR A 55 -8.64 4.23 2.05
C THR A 55 -8.11 3.59 3.33
N GLU A 56 -7.46 4.38 4.18
CA GLU A 56 -6.96 3.95 5.49
C GLU A 56 -8.12 3.40 6.33
N SER A 57 -8.29 2.08 6.34
CA SER A 57 -9.42 1.46 7.03
C SER A 57 -9.23 1.61 8.54
N GLN A 58 -10.06 2.46 9.16
CA GLN A 58 -10.07 2.68 10.60
C GLN A 58 -10.24 1.38 11.40
N VAL A 59 -10.96 0.40 10.84
CA VAL A 59 -11.11 -0.94 11.42
C VAL A 59 -9.78 -1.69 11.39
N ILE A 60 -9.07 -1.70 10.25
CA ILE A 60 -7.77 -2.38 10.13
C ILE A 60 -6.74 -1.72 11.04
N MET A 61 -6.58 -0.40 10.98
CA MET A 61 -5.61 0.34 11.82
C MET A 61 -5.86 0.14 13.31
N SER A 62 -7.12 0.19 13.76
CA SER A 62 -7.47 -0.05 15.17
C SER A 62 -7.20 -1.49 15.59
N THR A 63 -7.56 -2.46 14.74
CA THR A 63 -7.31 -3.89 14.99
C THR A 63 -5.81 -4.17 15.09
N VAL A 64 -5.00 -3.68 14.14
CA VAL A 64 -3.54 -3.87 14.17
C VAL A 64 -2.90 -3.21 15.39
N LYS A 65 -3.33 -2.02 15.79
CA LYS A 65 -2.88 -1.37 17.05
C LYS A 65 -3.12 -2.25 18.29
N ILE A 66 -4.27 -2.93 18.35
CA ILE A 66 -4.61 -3.80 19.49
C ILE A 66 -3.88 -5.14 19.40
N VAL A 67 -3.81 -5.77 18.23
CA VAL A 67 -3.25 -7.13 18.03
C VAL A 67 -1.71 -7.13 18.07
N THR A 68 -1.05 -6.10 17.54
CA THR A 68 0.42 -5.95 17.48
C THR A 68 1.13 -6.32 18.80
N PRO A 69 0.81 -5.72 19.97
CA PRO A 69 1.52 -6.05 21.21
C PRO A 69 1.36 -7.50 21.64
N PHE A 70 0.19 -8.13 21.43
CA PHE A 70 -0.02 -9.54 21.77
C PHE A 70 0.73 -10.46 20.80
N ALA A 71 0.65 -10.21 19.49
CA ALA A 71 1.36 -10.99 18.48
C ALA A 71 2.89 -10.88 18.62
N PHE A 72 3.39 -9.68 18.93
CA PHE A 72 4.82 -9.46 19.20
C PHE A 72 5.28 -10.20 20.47
N THR A 73 4.51 -10.09 21.56
CA THR A 73 4.80 -10.80 22.82
C THR A 73 4.75 -12.33 22.62
N TYR A 74 3.83 -12.83 21.80
CA TYR A 74 3.77 -14.24 21.42
C TYR A 74 4.99 -14.67 20.59
N GLY A 75 5.44 -13.86 19.62
CA GLY A 75 6.68 -14.12 18.87
C GLY A 75 7.92 -14.17 19.77
N LEU A 76 8.02 -13.28 20.75
CA LEU A 76 9.07 -13.34 21.77
C LEU A 76 8.95 -14.57 22.68
N PHE A 77 7.73 -14.93 23.11
CA PHE A 77 7.49 -16.15 23.89
C PHE A 77 7.96 -17.41 23.15
N VAL A 78 7.59 -17.55 21.87
CA VAL A 78 8.02 -18.67 21.00
C VAL A 78 9.53 -18.67 20.79
N THR A 79 10.16 -17.49 20.64
CA THR A 79 11.62 -17.36 20.57
C THR A 79 12.30 -17.92 21.83
N PHE A 80 11.79 -17.56 23.02
CA PHE A 80 12.42 -17.94 24.30
C PHE A 80 12.12 -19.38 24.77
N HIS A 81 11.11 -20.06 24.22
CA HIS A 81 10.69 -21.40 24.68
C HIS A 81 10.97 -22.54 23.68
N GLY A 82 11.86 -22.32 22.71
CA GLY A 82 12.27 -23.32 21.71
C GLY A 82 12.83 -24.63 22.29
N GLY A 83 13.77 -24.53 23.24
CA GLY A 83 14.48 -25.69 23.79
C GLY A 83 13.63 -26.75 24.51
N GLY A 84 12.32 -26.51 24.74
CA GLY A 84 11.42 -27.45 25.41
C GLY A 84 10.03 -27.59 24.78
N SER A 85 9.77 -26.98 23.62
CA SER A 85 8.46 -27.03 22.96
C SER A 85 8.57 -26.95 21.43
N PRO A 86 7.52 -27.32 20.66
CA PRO A 86 7.49 -27.03 19.23
C PRO A 86 7.49 -25.51 19.03
N GLY A 87 8.63 -24.94 18.64
CA GLY A 87 8.84 -23.50 18.68
C GLY A 87 10.26 -23.12 18.25
N GLY A 88 10.74 -21.99 18.78
CA GLY A 88 12.15 -21.63 18.73
C GLY A 88 12.50 -20.35 17.99
N GLY A 89 13.80 -20.07 17.94
CA GLY A 89 14.34 -18.83 17.40
C GLY A 89 13.88 -18.55 15.97
N PHE A 90 13.90 -19.57 15.10
CA PHE A 90 13.43 -19.45 13.72
C PHE A 90 11.94 -19.05 13.64
N GLN A 91 11.08 -19.75 14.37
CA GLN A 91 9.63 -19.53 14.32
C GLN A 91 9.23 -18.20 14.98
N GLY A 92 9.80 -17.91 16.16
CA GLY A 92 9.58 -16.66 16.87
C GLY A 92 10.09 -15.45 16.10
N GLY A 93 11.27 -15.54 15.48
CA GLY A 93 11.80 -14.51 14.58
C GLY A 93 10.92 -14.26 13.35
N ALA A 94 10.32 -15.32 12.78
CA ALA A 94 9.36 -15.19 11.69
C ALA A 94 8.04 -14.52 12.14
N ILE A 95 7.53 -14.83 13.34
CA ILE A 95 6.36 -14.15 13.92
C ILE A 95 6.66 -12.67 14.16
N VAL A 96 7.84 -12.33 14.69
CA VAL A 96 8.27 -10.94 14.90
C VAL A 96 8.33 -10.17 13.57
N ALA A 97 8.86 -10.78 12.49
CA ALA A 97 8.84 -10.17 11.17
C ALA A 97 7.41 -10.00 10.63
N ALA A 98 6.53 -10.99 10.81
CA ALA A 98 5.13 -10.92 10.40
C ALA A 98 4.35 -9.80 11.11
N VAL A 99 4.68 -9.49 12.36
CA VAL A 99 4.13 -8.32 13.07
C VAL A 99 4.55 -7.02 12.39
N VAL A 100 5.81 -6.90 11.96
CA VAL A 100 6.27 -5.72 11.20
C VAL A 100 5.58 -5.63 9.83
N PHE A 101 5.32 -6.75 9.15
CA PHE A 101 4.55 -6.76 7.91
C PHE A 101 3.11 -6.28 8.14
N MET A 102 2.47 -6.73 9.22
CA MET A 102 1.12 -6.29 9.60
C MET A 102 1.06 -4.78 9.87
N ILE A 103 2.07 -4.21 10.54
CA ILE A 103 2.20 -2.75 10.72
C ILE A 103 2.38 -2.06 9.37
N ALA A 104 3.24 -2.58 8.50
CA ALA A 104 3.52 -2.01 7.19
C ALA A 104 2.32 -2.01 6.23
N PHE A 105 1.46 -3.03 6.29
CA PHE A 105 0.20 -3.06 5.52
C PHE A 105 -0.90 -2.17 6.11
N ALA A 106 -0.90 -1.91 7.43
CA ALA A 106 -1.91 -1.08 8.09
C ALA A 106 -1.58 0.42 8.09
N PHE A 107 -0.30 0.79 8.15
CA PHE A 107 0.16 2.18 8.30
C PHE A 107 1.08 2.65 7.16
N GLY A 108 1.25 1.84 6.12
CA GLY A 108 2.12 2.13 4.98
C GLY A 108 3.56 1.67 5.17
N ILE A 109 4.14 1.16 4.07
CA ILE A 109 5.45 0.50 4.09
C ILE A 109 6.57 1.51 4.37
N GLU A 110 6.56 2.66 3.70
CA GLU A 110 7.62 3.67 3.85
C GLU A 110 7.59 4.32 5.24
N ALA A 111 6.41 4.61 5.81
CA ALA A 111 6.28 5.08 7.19
C ALA A 111 6.83 4.05 8.20
N THR A 112 6.55 2.77 7.99
CA THR A 112 7.05 1.67 8.84
C THR A 112 8.56 1.49 8.70
N ARG A 113 9.10 1.61 7.48
CA ARG A 113 10.54 1.57 7.18
C ARG A 113 11.30 2.73 7.82
N GLN A 114 10.72 3.93 7.82
CA GLN A 114 11.27 5.10 8.49
C GLN A 114 11.24 4.95 10.02
N TRP A 115 10.12 4.46 10.58
CA TRP A 115 9.98 4.19 12.02
C TRP A 115 10.98 3.16 12.53
N LEU A 116 11.11 2.03 11.82
CA LEU A 116 11.98 0.93 12.26
C LEU A 116 13.48 1.24 12.06
N ALA A 117 13.81 2.18 11.17
CA ALA A 117 15.15 2.53 10.70
C ALA A 117 15.93 1.37 10.07
N ASN A 118 16.48 1.60 8.86
CA ASN A 118 17.24 0.58 8.13
C ASN A 118 18.40 -0.03 8.94
N THR A 119 19.02 0.77 9.83
CA THR A 119 20.08 0.33 10.73
C THR A 119 19.64 -0.81 11.66
N VAL A 120 18.39 -0.83 12.15
CA VAL A 120 17.91 -1.89 13.06
C VAL A 120 17.77 -3.21 12.32
N VAL A 121 17.20 -3.19 11.11
CA VAL A 121 17.05 -4.39 10.26
C VAL A 121 18.41 -5.03 9.95
N VAL A 122 19.38 -4.20 9.56
CA VAL A 122 20.77 -4.63 9.32
C VAL A 122 21.44 -5.10 10.61
N ALA A 123 21.27 -4.39 11.73
CA ALA A 123 21.85 -4.76 13.02
C ALA A 123 21.30 -6.09 13.57
N LEU A 124 20.03 -6.42 13.32
CA LEU A 124 19.46 -7.73 13.67
C LEU A 124 20.07 -8.84 12.83
N ALA A 125 20.11 -8.68 11.50
CA ALA A 125 20.65 -9.71 10.60
C ALA A 125 22.16 -9.94 10.82
N VAL A 126 22.95 -8.86 10.82
CA VAL A 126 24.42 -8.92 10.98
C VAL A 126 24.79 -9.21 12.43
N GLY A 127 24.12 -8.60 13.41
CA GLY A 127 24.36 -8.84 14.83
C GLY A 127 24.09 -10.29 15.22
N GLY A 128 22.98 -10.87 14.75
CA GLY A 128 22.69 -12.29 14.95
C GLY A 128 23.72 -13.21 14.32
N ALA A 129 24.16 -12.91 13.09
CA ALA A 129 25.24 -13.66 12.44
C ALA A 129 26.58 -13.58 13.20
N LEU A 130 26.91 -12.40 13.75
CA LEU A 130 28.09 -12.20 14.60
C LEU A 130 27.97 -12.92 15.95
N VAL A 131 26.78 -12.96 16.57
CA VAL A 131 26.54 -13.72 17.81
C VAL A 131 26.66 -15.22 17.55
N PHE A 132 26.03 -15.73 16.47
CA PHE A 132 26.14 -17.13 16.05
C PHE A 132 27.60 -17.53 15.81
N ALA A 133 28.33 -16.74 15.01
CA ALA A 133 29.75 -16.97 14.75
C ALA A 133 30.58 -16.88 16.04
N GLY A 134 30.32 -15.90 16.90
CA GLY A 134 31.00 -15.73 18.19
C GLY A 134 30.85 -16.95 19.10
N ILE A 135 29.62 -17.41 19.34
CA ILE A 135 29.36 -18.59 20.18
C ILE A 135 30.01 -19.84 19.57
N GLY A 136 29.92 -20.03 18.26
CA GLY A 136 30.51 -21.19 17.59
C GLY A 136 32.04 -21.18 17.52
N LEU A 137 32.68 -20.00 17.47
CA LEU A 137 34.14 -19.85 17.38
C LEU A 137 34.86 -19.87 18.74
N VAL A 138 34.18 -19.57 19.86
CA VAL A 138 34.81 -19.65 21.20
C VAL A 138 35.34 -21.07 21.50
N PRO A 139 34.59 -22.17 21.30
CA PRO A 139 35.12 -23.52 21.42
C PRO A 139 36.32 -23.81 20.51
N VAL A 140 36.34 -23.26 19.28
CA VAL A 140 37.46 -23.42 18.33
C VAL A 140 38.73 -22.73 18.85
N ALA A 141 38.59 -21.53 19.43
CA ALA A 141 39.70 -20.82 20.06
C ALA A 141 40.26 -21.54 21.29
N LEU A 142 39.48 -22.45 21.90
CA LEU A 142 39.87 -23.32 23.01
C LEU A 142 40.39 -24.70 22.55
N GLY A 143 40.51 -24.93 21.24
CA GLY A 143 41.03 -26.17 20.64
C GLY A 143 39.98 -27.24 20.34
N GLY A 144 38.69 -26.92 20.43
CA GLY A 144 37.57 -27.80 20.09
C GLY A 144 37.01 -27.62 18.68
N ALA A 145 35.87 -28.25 18.43
CA ALA A 145 35.10 -28.10 17.20
C ALA A 145 34.15 -26.89 17.24
N PHE A 146 33.71 -26.41 16.07
CA PHE A 146 32.71 -25.35 15.97
C PHE A 146 31.39 -25.77 16.64
N LEU A 147 30.82 -24.88 17.46
CA LEU A 147 29.63 -25.15 18.31
C LEU A 147 29.78 -26.33 19.29
N GLN A 148 31.00 -26.71 19.67
CA GLN A 148 31.23 -27.65 20.78
C GLN A 148 30.96 -26.96 22.13
N TYR A 149 29.68 -26.87 22.49
CA TYR A 149 29.20 -26.05 23.60
C TYR A 149 29.84 -26.43 24.94
N GLU A 150 30.27 -27.67 25.15
CA GLU A 150 30.91 -28.16 26.37
C GLU A 150 32.17 -27.36 26.78
N LEU A 151 32.79 -26.66 25.82
CA LEU A 151 33.97 -25.83 26.03
C LEU A 151 33.67 -24.36 26.31
N LEU A 152 32.40 -23.91 26.28
CA LEU A 152 32.07 -22.52 26.61
C LEU A 152 32.36 -22.24 28.10
N PRO A 153 33.04 -21.13 28.44
CA PRO A 153 33.44 -20.80 29.82
C PRO A 153 32.29 -20.18 30.63
N ILE A 154 31.14 -20.86 30.67
CA ILE A 154 29.90 -20.43 31.36
C ILE A 154 29.30 -21.61 32.16
N PRO A 155 28.46 -21.36 33.18
CA PRO A 155 27.64 -22.40 33.81
C PRO A 155 26.71 -23.06 32.79
N ASP A 156 26.36 -24.34 32.99
CA ASP A 156 25.53 -25.19 32.10
C ASP A 156 25.71 -24.89 30.59
N PRO A 157 26.94 -25.03 30.06
CA PRO A 157 27.34 -24.38 28.82
C PRO A 157 26.65 -24.94 27.57
N VAL A 158 26.23 -26.21 27.60
CA VAL A 158 25.38 -26.81 26.56
C VAL A 158 24.02 -26.13 26.49
N LYS A 159 23.36 -25.92 27.64
CA LYS A 159 22.03 -25.28 27.71
C LYS A 159 22.09 -23.84 27.21
N TYR A 160 22.89 -23.00 27.88
CA TYR A 160 22.94 -21.57 27.58
C TYR A 160 23.64 -21.28 26.24
N GLY A 161 24.52 -22.16 25.76
CA GLY A 161 25.10 -22.09 24.42
C GLY A 161 24.05 -22.31 23.33
N MET A 162 23.21 -23.35 23.46
CA MET A 162 22.09 -23.59 22.53
C MET A 162 21.04 -22.49 22.60
N GLU A 163 20.58 -22.12 23.80
CA GLU A 163 19.60 -21.03 24.00
C GLU A 163 20.13 -19.70 23.42
N GLY A 164 21.41 -19.37 23.63
CA GLY A 164 22.04 -18.17 23.09
C GLY A 164 22.14 -18.17 21.56
N VAL A 165 22.54 -19.30 20.95
CA VAL A 165 22.56 -19.49 19.49
C VAL A 165 21.17 -19.33 18.89
N GLU A 166 20.16 -19.92 19.52
CA GLU A 166 18.80 -19.92 19.03
C GLU A 166 18.13 -18.53 19.15
N ILE A 167 18.16 -17.95 20.35
CA ILE A 167 17.45 -16.70 20.69
C ILE A 167 18.17 -15.49 20.08
N LEU A 168 19.47 -15.35 20.34
CA LEU A 168 20.24 -14.15 19.99
C LEU A 168 20.89 -14.25 18.61
N GLY A 169 21.20 -15.47 18.15
CA GLY A 169 21.68 -15.73 16.79
C GLY A 169 20.53 -15.91 15.80
N ILE A 170 19.93 -17.09 15.76
CA ILE A 170 18.97 -17.50 14.72
C ILE A 170 17.73 -16.60 14.71
N GLY A 171 17.13 -16.30 15.87
CA GLY A 171 15.91 -15.48 15.92
C GLY A 171 16.08 -14.06 15.39
N THR A 172 17.22 -13.42 15.69
CA THR A 172 17.52 -12.07 15.18
C THR A 172 17.91 -12.08 13.70
N ILE A 173 18.64 -13.12 13.23
CA ILE A 173 18.91 -13.35 11.80
C ILE A 173 17.60 -13.46 11.03
N VAL A 174 16.70 -14.35 11.45
CA VAL A 174 15.45 -14.63 10.72
C VAL A 174 14.56 -13.39 10.69
N ALA A 175 14.40 -12.71 11.83
CA ALA A 175 13.63 -11.46 11.88
C ALA A 175 14.25 -10.39 10.95
N GLY A 176 15.56 -10.14 11.05
CA GLY A 176 16.28 -9.15 10.25
C GLY A 176 16.26 -9.44 8.74
N VAL A 177 16.48 -10.69 8.35
CA VAL A 177 16.49 -11.11 6.93
C VAL A 177 15.08 -11.01 6.32
N LEU A 178 14.03 -11.46 7.04
CA LEU A 178 12.66 -11.37 6.55
C LEU A 178 12.19 -9.91 6.42
N MET A 179 12.50 -9.05 7.40
CA MET A 179 12.23 -7.61 7.31
C MET A 179 13.02 -6.94 6.18
N GLY A 180 14.30 -7.29 6.01
CA GLY A 180 15.15 -6.77 4.94
C GLY A 180 14.62 -7.14 3.55
N LEU A 181 14.30 -8.42 3.34
CA LEU A 181 13.68 -8.90 2.09
C LEU A 181 12.36 -8.19 1.81
N PHE A 182 11.48 -8.05 2.80
CA PHE A 182 10.21 -7.34 2.67
C PHE A 182 10.39 -5.90 2.19
N PHE A 183 11.28 -5.11 2.81
CA PHE A 183 11.51 -3.72 2.40
C PHE A 183 12.22 -3.61 1.04
N VAL A 184 13.13 -4.53 0.70
CA VAL A 184 13.78 -4.58 -0.63
C VAL A 184 12.76 -4.89 -1.72
N LEU A 185 11.90 -5.89 -1.52
CA LEU A 185 10.84 -6.24 -2.47
C LEU A 185 9.82 -5.10 -2.62
N ALA A 186 9.36 -4.52 -1.50
CA ALA A 186 8.42 -3.40 -1.52
C ALA A 186 8.98 -2.16 -2.25
N LYS A 187 10.26 -1.84 -2.06
CA LYS A 187 10.92 -0.79 -2.85
C LYS A 187 10.98 -1.16 -4.33
N GLY A 188 11.26 -2.42 -4.66
CA GLY A 188 11.24 -2.92 -6.04
C GLY A 188 9.91 -2.64 -6.76
N PHE A 189 8.78 -2.91 -6.11
CA PHE A 189 7.44 -2.60 -6.66
C PHE A 189 7.21 -1.09 -6.85
N SER A 190 7.80 -0.25 -6.00
CA SER A 190 7.68 1.22 -6.07
C SER A 190 8.54 1.84 -7.17
N ASP A 191 9.78 1.35 -7.36
CA ASP A 191 10.69 1.85 -8.40
C ASP A 191 10.34 1.32 -9.80
N ALA A 192 9.74 0.12 -9.90
CA ALA A 192 9.48 -0.56 -11.17
C ALA A 192 8.10 -0.26 -11.79
N GLY A 193 7.30 0.64 -11.21
CA GLY A 193 5.96 0.94 -11.72
C GLY A 193 5.01 -0.27 -11.65
N GLY A 194 4.93 -0.92 -10.49
CA GLY A 194 4.14 -2.14 -10.30
C GLY A 194 2.70 -2.00 -10.79
N PHE A 195 2.34 -2.82 -11.79
CA PHE A 195 1.03 -2.86 -12.44
C PHE A 195 0.58 -1.56 -13.14
N ALA A 196 1.51 -0.87 -13.82
CA ALA A 196 1.12 -0.37 -15.14
C ALA A 196 0.68 -1.58 -16.00
N ASP A 197 -0.43 -1.43 -16.74
CA ASP A 197 -1.11 -2.50 -17.51
C ASP A 197 -1.77 -3.63 -16.69
N ALA A 198 -2.40 -3.30 -15.56
CA ALA A 198 -3.61 -4.03 -15.14
C ALA A 198 -4.85 -3.60 -15.95
N ASP A 199 -4.91 -2.33 -16.36
CA ASP A 199 -6.02 -1.76 -17.14
C ASP A 199 -6.03 -2.22 -18.62
N ALA A 200 -4.88 -2.66 -19.16
CA ALA A 200 -4.75 -3.11 -20.55
C ALA A 200 -5.41 -4.47 -20.86
N PHE A 201 -6.00 -5.14 -19.85
CA PHE A 201 -6.70 -6.41 -20.03
C PHE A 201 -8.23 -6.29 -20.13
N ASP A 202 -8.80 -5.09 -19.95
CA ASP A 202 -10.26 -4.85 -20.04
C ASP A 202 -10.69 -4.25 -21.40
N ASP A 203 -9.76 -3.68 -22.18
CA ASP A 203 -10.05 -3.00 -23.47
C ASP A 203 -10.22 -3.95 -24.69
N GLU A 204 -9.89 -5.25 -24.58
CA GLU A 204 -10.03 -6.23 -25.69
C GLU A 204 -11.24 -7.19 -25.59
N VAL A 205 -12.19 -6.94 -24.66
CA VAL A 205 -13.46 -7.70 -24.57
C VAL A 205 -14.67 -6.76 -24.64
N GLY A 206 -14.74 -5.95 -25.70
CA GLY A 206 -15.72 -4.86 -25.77
C GLY A 206 -16.12 -4.31 -27.14
N ASP A 207 -15.77 -4.95 -28.27
CA ASP A 207 -16.38 -4.62 -29.57
C ASP A 207 -17.12 -5.82 -30.18
N GLY A 208 -18.40 -5.62 -30.42
CA GLY A 208 -19.39 -6.65 -30.73
C GLY A 208 -20.68 -6.09 -31.31
N THR A 209 -20.59 -4.98 -32.06
CA THR A 209 -21.57 -4.46 -33.03
C THR A 209 -23.04 -4.28 -32.61
N ASP A 210 -23.51 -3.03 -32.64
CA ASP A 210 -24.92 -2.65 -32.52
C ASP A 210 -25.84 -3.28 -33.59
N GLY A 211 -27.13 -3.45 -33.24
CA GLY A 211 -28.20 -3.82 -34.15
C GLY A 211 -29.58 -3.46 -33.59
N ASP A 212 -30.29 -2.54 -34.25
CA ASP A 212 -31.50 -1.86 -33.75
C ASP A 212 -32.84 -2.63 -33.87
N GLY A 213 -33.84 -2.19 -33.07
CA GLY A 213 -35.27 -2.47 -33.23
C GLY A 213 -35.80 -3.73 -32.51
N GLU A 214 -37.04 -3.82 -32.03
CA GLU A 214 -38.20 -2.91 -32.02
C GLU A 214 -39.20 -3.43 -30.93
N PRO A 215 -40.07 -2.61 -30.28
CA PRO A 215 -40.98 -3.11 -29.26
C PRO A 215 -42.35 -3.53 -29.83
N THR A 216 -42.85 -4.71 -29.46
CA THR A 216 -44.22 -5.16 -29.79
C THR A 216 -44.93 -5.76 -28.58
N ASP A 217 -46.07 -5.17 -28.22
CA ASP A 217 -46.98 -5.65 -27.17
C ASP A 217 -47.88 -6.82 -27.64
N ALA A 218 -48.40 -7.56 -26.64
CA ALA A 218 -49.56 -8.45 -26.68
C ALA A 218 -49.52 -9.74 -27.54
N GLU A 219 -49.70 -10.89 -26.88
CA GLU A 219 -50.98 -11.62 -26.89
C GLU A 219 -51.08 -12.66 -25.76
N SER A 220 -52.30 -12.99 -25.36
CA SER A 220 -52.65 -13.91 -24.27
C SER A 220 -53.29 -15.19 -24.81
N LEU A 221 -52.84 -16.37 -24.36
CA LEU A 221 -53.64 -17.62 -24.46
C LEU A 221 -53.39 -18.56 -23.27
N ASP A 222 -54.48 -19.12 -22.75
CA ASP A 222 -54.53 -20.06 -21.63
C ASP A 222 -54.25 -21.53 -22.05
N GLY A 223 -53.95 -22.40 -21.09
CA GLY A 223 -53.88 -23.85 -21.33
C GLY A 223 -53.37 -24.69 -20.16
N GLU A 224 -54.28 -25.27 -19.36
CA GLU A 224 -53.95 -26.16 -18.23
C GLU A 224 -53.40 -27.54 -18.64
N SER A 225 -52.50 -28.12 -17.84
CA SER A 225 -52.70 -29.49 -17.28
C SER A 225 -51.62 -29.89 -16.25
N ASN A 226 -52.03 -29.98 -14.98
CA ASN A 226 -51.43 -30.80 -13.91
C ASN A 226 -52.11 -32.21 -13.97
N PRO A 227 -51.77 -33.27 -13.19
CA PRO A 227 -50.77 -33.36 -12.10
C PRO A 227 -49.88 -34.64 -12.09
N GLY A 228 -48.88 -34.66 -11.19
CA GLY A 228 -48.02 -35.84 -10.99
C GLY A 228 -47.20 -35.84 -9.69
N GLY A 229 -47.84 -35.81 -8.52
CA GLY A 229 -47.26 -36.33 -7.26
C GLY A 229 -47.62 -37.82 -7.05
N PRO A 230 -47.18 -38.52 -5.97
CA PRO A 230 -46.86 -37.93 -4.66
C PRO A 230 -45.69 -38.57 -3.84
N ALA A 231 -45.45 -38.00 -2.65
CA ALA A 231 -45.05 -38.64 -1.37
C ALA A 231 -43.68 -39.34 -1.16
N ALA A 232 -42.84 -38.68 -0.34
CA ALA A 232 -42.26 -39.06 0.97
C ALA A 232 -42.03 -40.54 1.42
N ALA A 233 -41.12 -40.67 2.42
CA ALA A 233 -40.70 -41.84 3.23
C ALA A 233 -39.50 -42.66 2.69
N ASP A 234 -38.68 -43.39 3.47
CA ASP A 234 -38.27 -43.37 4.90
C ASP A 234 -37.15 -44.44 5.10
N GLY A 235 -36.28 -44.28 6.10
CA GLY A 235 -35.59 -45.37 6.83
C GLY A 235 -34.45 -46.20 6.20
N GLY A 236 -33.39 -46.42 7.01
CA GLY A 236 -32.79 -47.76 7.19
C GLY A 236 -31.38 -48.03 6.64
N GLU A 237 -30.39 -48.07 7.54
CA GLU A 237 -29.07 -48.70 7.31
C GLU A 237 -29.12 -50.24 7.49
N PRO A 238 -28.10 -50.96 6.99
CA PRO A 238 -27.55 -52.15 7.64
C PRO A 238 -26.09 -51.98 8.13
#